data_AF-A0A964QN32-F1
#
_entry.id   AF-A0A964QN32-F1
#
_cell.length_a   1.000
_cell.length_b   1.000
_cell.length_c   1.000
_cell.angle_alpha   90.00
_cell.angle_beta   90.00
_cell.angle_gamma   90.00
#
_symmetry.space_group_name_H-M   'P 1'
#
loop_
_entity.id
_entity.type
_entity.pdbx_description
1 polymer ?
#
loop_
_entity_poly.entity_id
_entity_poly.type
_entity_poly.pdbx_seq_one_letter_code
_entity_poly.pdbx_strand_id
1 'polypeptide(L)'
;MNDRKLTPRALIHIESRTFRPGVSGVIGAAEISTSRLSPPLADEGPVLLRAVASLAAAIFCLIVLSGSAAQLAALNPQSSTPASQPSDLLQFLDGASMHGYLRAMDTEQGVQWDYPAARQIIKFKPNNIAWIKFENAKRVATQAGPLCWFQFNNGDEVFGSLKSLDGGKLNLETWFGGDLEAPRKALQSITFFSKGFAILYEGPTGIDGWKLEKGPKGWQYRDGSFVANSVGILGRDLKLTGSSSVEFDLSWSGHFSLSFILYAESIERFDYSTSCYMFHLAPGYMNLQRVQSGAGVMSLGPQVQIPDMLKKNKMRLEIRSNKEEATITVLTDGVVVSRWKDQAGFAAKGSGIVFSSQMEGPAIKISNMKVSEWDGAFEPRSMTNAPAKDDLVFLANRDKVVGNLQSIRDGKLTFAVSQTTLDIPMQRVTQIVFEQPETNAPVQIPWEIRAHVAGGGTVSFHLEKWGAEQVLGKSVNFGQMALNPQSIRQIQFNATRSRTDSDDLELGREEIWELDE
;
A
#
# COMPACT_ATOMS: atom_id res chain seq x y z
N MET A 1 36.23 -33.66 -42.86
CA MET A 1 35.61 -33.93 -44.17
C MET A 1 34.38 -33.04 -44.27
N ASN A 2 34.16 -32.39 -45.41
CA ASN A 2 33.10 -31.41 -45.69
C ASN A 2 33.09 -30.09 -44.88
N ASP A 3 33.66 -29.09 -45.53
CA ASP A 3 33.42 -27.65 -45.39
C ASP A 3 31.94 -27.23 -45.30
N ARG A 4 31.69 -25.98 -44.84
CA ARG A 4 31.34 -24.88 -45.78
C ARG A 4 31.36 -23.46 -45.19
N LYS A 5 32.23 -22.64 -45.81
CA LYS A 5 32.09 -21.19 -46.15
C LYS A 5 31.91 -20.13 -45.04
N LEU A 6 32.81 -19.14 -45.08
CA LEU A 6 32.63 -17.80 -44.51
C LEU A 6 31.79 -16.89 -45.42
N THR A 7 31.27 -15.80 -44.86
CA THR A 7 31.24 -14.45 -45.48
C THR A 7 31.29 -13.38 -44.37
N PRO A 8 31.81 -12.16 -44.62
CA PRO A 8 32.26 -11.25 -43.55
C PRO A 8 31.24 -10.17 -43.14
N ARG A 9 31.45 -9.56 -41.97
CA ARG A 9 30.96 -8.21 -41.62
C ARG A 9 32.15 -7.27 -41.45
N ALA A 10 31.96 -6.00 -41.81
CA ALA A 10 33.05 -5.02 -41.93
C ALA A 10 33.58 -4.52 -40.58
N LEU A 11 34.88 -4.24 -40.52
CA LEU A 11 35.46 -3.34 -39.50
C LEU A 11 35.05 -1.90 -39.82
N ILE A 12 34.65 -1.15 -38.79
CA ILE A 12 34.66 0.32 -38.82
C ILE A 12 35.87 0.76 -38.01
N HIS A 13 36.76 1.52 -38.64
CA HIS A 13 37.96 2.08 -38.01
C HIS A 13 37.61 3.49 -37.51
N ILE A 14 37.86 3.78 -36.23
CA ILE A 14 37.67 5.12 -35.64
C ILE A 14 39.02 5.56 -35.08
N GLU A 15 39.59 6.62 -35.67
CA GLU A 15 40.87 7.19 -35.21
C GLU A 15 40.72 7.85 -33.84
N SER A 16 41.56 7.46 -32.89
CA SER A 16 41.74 8.15 -31.61
C SER A 16 42.76 9.28 -31.73
N ARG A 17 42.29 10.50 -32.05
CA ARG A 17 43.17 11.68 -32.02
C ARG A 17 43.41 12.16 -30.59
N THR A 18 44.70 12.23 -30.24
CA THR A 18 45.20 12.61 -28.92
C THR A 18 45.19 14.13 -28.72
N PHE A 19 44.92 14.56 -27.48
CA PHE A 19 44.92 15.95 -27.07
C PHE A 19 46.26 16.31 -26.38
N ARG A 20 46.85 17.48 -26.69
CA ARG A 20 47.95 18.08 -25.92
C ARG A 20 47.78 19.62 -25.85
N PRO A 21 48.19 20.28 -24.75
CA PRO A 21 47.79 21.67 -24.47
C PRO A 21 48.90 22.73 -24.64
N GLY A 22 48.48 24.00 -24.68
CA GLY A 22 49.31 25.20 -24.39
C GLY A 22 49.50 26.19 -25.55
N VAL A 23 49.85 27.47 -25.33
CA VAL A 23 49.90 28.33 -24.11
C VAL A 23 49.87 29.81 -24.59
N SER A 24 49.23 30.70 -23.82
CA SER A 24 49.31 32.18 -23.85
C SER A 24 48.86 32.98 -25.09
N GLY A 25 48.19 34.11 -24.81
CA GLY A 25 47.86 35.22 -25.73
C GLY A 25 46.94 36.21 -25.01
N VAL A 26 47.32 37.49 -24.92
CA VAL A 26 46.65 38.50 -24.05
C VAL A 26 46.38 39.79 -24.82
N ILE A 27 45.45 40.61 -24.30
CA ILE A 27 45.10 42.00 -24.69
C ILE A 27 44.09 42.10 -25.85
N GLY A 28 43.06 42.92 -25.67
CA GLY A 28 42.10 43.30 -26.72
C GLY A 28 40.71 43.70 -26.21
N ALA A 29 40.59 44.83 -25.50
CA ALA A 29 39.29 45.38 -25.11
C ALA A 29 38.82 46.46 -26.11
N ALA A 30 37.57 46.38 -26.55
CA ALA A 30 36.87 47.44 -27.28
C ALA A 30 35.36 47.33 -27.06
N GLU A 31 34.72 48.45 -26.70
CA GLU A 31 33.25 48.61 -26.70
C GLU A 31 32.78 49.20 -28.05
N ILE A 32 31.54 49.74 -28.09
CA ILE A 32 30.91 50.49 -29.21
C ILE A 32 30.37 49.59 -30.35
N SER A 33 29.16 49.78 -30.89
CA SER A 33 27.92 50.36 -30.35
C SER A 33 26.71 49.95 -31.23
N THR A 34 25.52 50.39 -30.84
CA THR A 34 24.20 50.23 -31.46
C THR A 34 24.08 50.38 -32.98
N SER A 35 23.23 49.56 -33.59
CA SER A 35 22.17 50.05 -34.51
C SER A 35 21.00 49.06 -34.61
N ARG A 36 19.75 49.55 -34.46
CA ARG A 36 18.54 48.82 -34.88
C ARG A 36 18.17 49.25 -36.30
N LEU A 37 17.52 48.37 -37.07
CA LEU A 37 16.66 48.76 -38.18
C LEU A 37 15.37 47.93 -38.18
N SER A 38 14.29 48.52 -38.68
CA SER A 38 12.92 47.96 -38.74
C SER A 38 12.40 48.02 -40.18
N PRO A 39 11.40 47.21 -40.57
CA PRO A 39 10.95 47.09 -41.95
C PRO A 39 9.99 48.23 -42.40
N PRO A 40 9.80 48.41 -43.72
CA PRO A 40 8.80 49.33 -44.29
C PRO A 40 7.37 48.73 -44.31
N LEU A 41 6.38 49.56 -44.68
CA LEU A 41 4.94 49.31 -44.63
C LEU A 41 4.19 50.12 -45.73
N ALA A 42 2.85 49.96 -45.81
CA ALA A 42 1.89 50.68 -46.68
C ALA A 42 1.89 50.22 -48.18
N ASP A 43 0.84 50.37 -49.01
CA ASP A 43 -0.47 51.10 -49.01
C ASP A 43 -1.45 50.33 -49.96
N GLU A 44 -2.78 50.51 -50.11
CA GLU A 44 -3.94 51.10 -49.38
C GLU A 44 -5.24 50.59 -50.10
N GLY A 45 -6.46 50.75 -49.56
CA GLY A 45 -7.67 50.98 -50.39
C GLY A 45 -8.95 50.14 -50.08
N PRO A 46 -10.17 50.72 -49.89
CA PRO A 46 -11.38 49.98 -49.45
C PRO A 46 -12.69 50.19 -50.29
N VAL A 47 -13.83 49.57 -49.85
CA VAL A 47 -15.23 50.12 -49.72
C VAL A 47 -16.42 49.13 -49.99
N LEU A 48 -17.30 48.94 -48.97
CA LEU A 48 -18.79 48.65 -48.89
C LEU A 48 -19.50 47.61 -49.84
N LEU A 49 -20.66 46.95 -49.51
CA LEU A 49 -21.99 47.52 -49.15
C LEU A 49 -23.11 46.46 -48.77
N ARG A 50 -23.97 46.74 -47.75
CA ARG A 50 -25.41 46.33 -47.44
C ARG A 50 -25.90 44.85 -47.53
N ALA A 51 -26.49 44.25 -46.46
CA ALA A 51 -27.92 44.23 -45.97
C ALA A 51 -28.72 42.94 -46.39
N VAL A 52 -29.71 42.36 -45.66
CA VAL A 52 -31.11 42.80 -45.33
C VAL A 52 -31.72 41.96 -44.14
N ALA A 53 -32.92 42.34 -43.63
CA ALA A 53 -33.69 41.84 -42.44
C ALA A 53 -34.43 40.46 -42.61
N SER A 54 -35.33 39.92 -41.74
CA SER A 54 -36.21 40.49 -40.68
C SER A 54 -36.82 39.49 -39.65
N LEU A 55 -37.75 39.97 -38.80
CA LEU A 55 -38.58 39.34 -37.72
C LEU A 55 -39.60 38.27 -38.24
N ALA A 56 -40.44 37.53 -37.48
CA ALA A 56 -41.03 37.71 -36.13
C ALA A 56 -41.53 36.41 -35.41
N ALA A 57 -42.16 36.58 -34.23
CA ALA A 57 -42.83 35.62 -33.33
C ALA A 57 -44.36 35.44 -33.65
N ALA A 58 -45.23 34.57 -33.07
CA ALA A 58 -45.19 33.30 -32.31
C ALA A 58 -46.65 32.77 -32.06
N ILE A 59 -46.84 31.73 -31.20
CA ILE A 59 -48.08 31.31 -30.45
C ILE A 59 -48.94 30.10 -30.95
N PHE A 60 -48.91 29.02 -30.14
CA PHE A 60 -49.92 27.96 -29.77
C PHE A 60 -50.67 27.02 -30.77
N CYS A 61 -50.51 25.69 -30.53
CA CYS A 61 -51.52 24.59 -30.38
C CYS A 61 -52.62 24.29 -31.45
N LEU A 62 -53.16 23.06 -31.65
CA LEU A 62 -53.07 21.74 -30.98
C LEU A 62 -53.60 20.60 -31.94
N ILE A 63 -53.29 19.31 -31.68
CA ILE A 63 -53.89 18.05 -32.24
C ILE A 63 -53.66 17.81 -33.77
N VAL A 64 -52.73 16.95 -34.24
CA VAL A 64 -52.60 15.46 -34.19
C VAL A 64 -53.35 14.69 -35.31
N LEU A 65 -52.62 14.19 -36.34
CA LEU A 65 -52.63 12.77 -36.81
C LEU A 65 -51.71 12.46 -38.03
N SER A 66 -51.17 11.23 -38.03
CA SER A 66 -50.57 10.45 -39.15
C SER A 66 -49.28 10.92 -39.86
N GLY A 67 -48.57 9.97 -40.49
CA GLY A 67 -47.59 10.24 -41.57
C GLY A 67 -46.09 10.14 -41.23
N SER A 68 -45.53 8.93 -41.18
CA SER A 68 -44.10 8.66 -40.95
C SER A 68 -43.11 9.40 -41.87
N ALA A 69 -42.11 10.05 -41.27
CA ALA A 69 -40.80 10.29 -41.88
C ALA A 69 -39.72 10.22 -40.79
N ALA A 70 -39.03 9.09 -40.68
CA ALA A 70 -37.98 8.89 -39.68
C ALA A 70 -36.67 9.53 -40.16
N GLN A 71 -36.16 10.51 -39.42
CA GLN A 71 -34.85 11.10 -39.65
C GLN A 71 -33.94 10.83 -38.45
N LEU A 72 -32.77 10.24 -38.70
CA LEU A 72 -31.86 9.80 -37.65
C LEU A 72 -31.22 11.01 -36.93
N ALA A 73 -31.76 11.34 -35.75
CA ALA A 73 -31.00 12.03 -34.73
C ALA A 73 -30.22 10.98 -33.93
N ALA A 74 -28.89 10.97 -34.08
CA ALA A 74 -28.03 10.08 -33.31
C ALA A 74 -28.00 10.52 -31.83
N LEU A 75 -28.92 9.98 -31.04
CA LEU A 75 -28.87 10.09 -29.58
C LEU A 75 -27.61 9.37 -29.10
N ASN A 76 -26.63 10.14 -28.65
CA ASN A 76 -25.43 9.65 -28.00
C ASN A 76 -25.69 9.64 -26.48
N PRO A 77 -26.02 8.49 -25.85
CA PRO A 77 -26.25 8.42 -24.41
C PRO A 77 -24.91 8.47 -23.68
N GLN A 78 -24.30 9.66 -23.63
CA GLN A 78 -23.41 9.99 -22.53
C GLN A 78 -24.26 10.19 -21.27
N SER A 79 -24.71 9.06 -20.71
CA SER A 79 -25.06 8.94 -19.31
C SER A 79 -23.79 9.22 -18.50
N SER A 80 -23.49 10.50 -18.30
CA SER A 80 -22.47 10.95 -17.37
C SER A 80 -22.93 10.59 -15.96
N THR A 81 -22.59 9.37 -15.52
CA THR A 81 -22.79 8.92 -14.15
C THR A 81 -22.25 10.02 -13.23
N PRO A 82 -23.05 10.58 -12.30
CA PRO A 82 -22.54 11.52 -11.32
C PRO A 82 -21.34 10.90 -10.64
N ALA A 83 -20.23 11.65 -10.52
CA ALA A 83 -19.01 11.13 -9.93
C ALA A 83 -19.33 10.57 -8.53
N SER A 84 -19.24 9.24 -8.38
CA SER A 84 -19.70 8.58 -7.16
C SER A 84 -18.95 9.15 -5.98
N GLN A 85 -19.68 9.55 -4.94
CA GLN A 85 -19.04 9.72 -3.64
C GLN A 85 -18.45 8.38 -3.21
N PRO A 86 -17.29 8.37 -2.54
CA PRO A 86 -16.68 7.14 -2.05
C PRO A 86 -17.62 6.52 -1.01
N SER A 87 -18.12 5.32 -1.32
CA SER A 87 -19.00 4.55 -0.44
C SER A 87 -18.19 3.55 0.37
N ASP A 88 -18.77 3.08 1.48
CA ASP A 88 -18.30 1.85 2.11
C ASP A 88 -18.55 0.65 1.16
N LEU A 89 -17.86 -0.46 1.41
CA LEU A 89 -17.96 -1.68 0.61
C LEU A 89 -18.07 -2.92 1.51
N LEU A 90 -19.15 -3.67 1.35
CA LEU A 90 -19.41 -4.94 2.01
C LEU A 90 -19.11 -6.10 1.05
N GLN A 91 -18.42 -7.14 1.51
CA GLN A 91 -18.23 -8.40 0.75
C GLN A 91 -18.77 -9.60 1.55
N PHE A 92 -19.39 -10.54 0.85
CA PHE A 92 -19.90 -11.81 1.36
C PHE A 92 -18.88 -12.95 1.22
N LEU A 93 -19.10 -14.07 1.91
CA LEU A 93 -18.19 -15.24 1.92
C LEU A 93 -18.09 -15.98 0.57
N ASP A 94 -19.04 -15.73 -0.34
CA ASP A 94 -19.08 -16.21 -1.73
C ASP A 94 -18.36 -15.27 -2.72
N GLY A 95 -17.82 -14.14 -2.24
CA GLY A 95 -17.15 -13.11 -3.03
C GLY A 95 -18.05 -11.98 -3.55
N ALA A 96 -19.38 -12.15 -3.50
CA ALA A 96 -20.31 -11.11 -3.92
C ALA A 96 -20.08 -9.83 -3.08
N SER A 97 -20.13 -8.67 -3.72
CA SER A 97 -19.71 -7.40 -3.11
C SER A 97 -20.73 -6.29 -3.41
N MET A 98 -20.97 -5.41 -2.43
CA MET A 98 -22.02 -4.39 -2.46
C MET A 98 -21.54 -3.06 -1.89
N HIS A 99 -21.61 -2.01 -2.70
CA HIS A 99 -21.41 -0.62 -2.29
C HIS A 99 -22.57 -0.09 -1.43
N GLY A 100 -22.32 0.92 -0.61
CA GLY A 100 -23.33 1.56 0.23
C GLY A 100 -22.71 2.20 1.46
N TYR A 101 -23.47 2.28 2.55
CA TYR A 101 -23.02 2.86 3.82
C TYR A 101 -23.50 2.03 5.00
N LEU A 102 -22.65 1.84 6.01
CA LEU A 102 -23.07 1.22 7.26
C LEU A 102 -23.88 2.23 8.10
N ARG A 103 -25.13 1.92 8.42
CA ARG A 103 -25.99 2.78 9.25
C ARG A 103 -25.90 2.48 10.74
N ALA A 104 -25.90 1.18 11.06
CA ALA A 104 -25.82 0.65 12.41
C ALA A 104 -25.46 -0.84 12.35
N MET A 105 -24.99 -1.38 13.46
CA MET A 105 -24.77 -2.82 13.61
C MET A 105 -24.99 -3.22 15.06
N ASP A 106 -25.79 -4.25 15.31
CA ASP A 106 -26.01 -4.77 16.65
C ASP A 106 -26.49 -6.23 16.59
N THR A 107 -26.41 -6.91 17.73
CA THR A 107 -26.65 -8.36 17.82
C THR A 107 -28.11 -8.77 17.61
N GLU A 108 -29.06 -7.83 17.74
CA GLU A 108 -30.50 -8.05 17.58
C GLU A 108 -30.97 -7.80 16.14
N GLN A 109 -30.50 -6.72 15.52
CA GLN A 109 -31.00 -6.20 14.25
C GLN A 109 -30.09 -6.50 13.05
N GLY A 110 -28.88 -7.02 13.27
CA GLY A 110 -27.94 -7.36 12.21
C GLY A 110 -27.13 -6.17 11.69
N VAL A 111 -26.51 -6.36 10.52
CA VAL A 111 -25.80 -5.29 9.79
C VAL A 111 -26.82 -4.49 9.00
N GLN A 112 -26.92 -3.18 9.27
CA GLN A 112 -27.87 -2.29 8.60
C GLN A 112 -27.17 -1.50 7.48
N TRP A 113 -27.43 -1.91 6.24
CA TRP A 113 -26.77 -1.38 5.04
C TRP A 113 -27.71 -0.45 4.25
N ASP A 114 -27.22 0.74 3.93
CA ASP A 114 -27.92 1.74 3.13
C ASP A 114 -27.30 1.81 1.73
N TYR A 115 -28.06 1.37 0.73
CA TYR A 115 -27.67 1.37 -0.67
C TYR A 115 -28.61 2.33 -1.42
N PRO A 116 -28.11 3.41 -2.07
CA PRO A 116 -28.97 4.50 -2.58
C PRO A 116 -30.07 4.12 -3.59
N ALA A 117 -29.99 2.95 -4.23
CA ALA A 117 -31.04 2.45 -5.14
C ALA A 117 -32.03 1.47 -4.48
N ALA A 118 -31.83 1.11 -3.21
CA ALA A 118 -32.77 0.30 -2.44
C ALA A 118 -33.91 1.16 -1.87
N ARG A 119 -35.14 0.62 -1.82
CA ARG A 119 -36.30 1.31 -1.24
C ARG A 119 -36.28 1.42 0.29
N GLN A 120 -35.40 0.67 0.95
CA GLN A 120 -35.27 0.57 2.40
C GLN A 120 -33.89 0.05 2.77
N ILE A 121 -33.46 0.29 4.01
CA ILE A 121 -32.23 -0.27 4.60
C ILE A 121 -32.28 -1.80 4.54
N ILE A 122 -31.22 -2.41 4.02
CA ILE A 122 -31.06 -3.86 3.92
C ILE A 122 -30.46 -4.37 5.24
N LYS A 123 -31.04 -5.43 5.82
CA LYS A 123 -30.55 -6.04 7.06
C LYS A 123 -29.89 -7.39 6.78
N PHE A 124 -28.57 -7.47 6.95
CA PHE A 124 -27.79 -8.69 6.72
C PHE A 124 -27.42 -9.41 8.04
N LYS A 125 -27.30 -10.75 7.97
CA LYS A 125 -26.76 -11.58 9.06
C LYS A 125 -25.22 -11.63 8.93
N PRO A 126 -24.44 -11.50 10.02
CA PRO A 126 -22.98 -11.50 9.97
C PRO A 126 -22.39 -12.83 9.48
N ASN A 127 -23.11 -13.95 9.64
CA ASN A 127 -22.66 -15.32 9.33
C ASN A 127 -22.21 -15.53 7.86
N ASN A 128 -22.66 -14.68 6.94
CA ASN A 128 -22.37 -14.77 5.51
C ASN A 128 -21.52 -13.59 5.00
N ILE A 129 -21.19 -12.61 5.85
CA ILE A 129 -20.31 -11.49 5.50
C ILE A 129 -18.86 -11.93 5.66
N ALA A 130 -17.98 -11.55 4.73
CA ALA A 130 -16.54 -11.72 4.85
C ALA A 130 -15.91 -10.49 5.53
N TRP A 131 -16.22 -9.29 5.04
CA TRP A 131 -15.71 -8.04 5.59
C TRP A 131 -16.56 -6.83 5.16
N ILE A 132 -16.36 -5.71 5.86
CA ILE A 132 -16.79 -4.36 5.43
C ILE A 132 -15.57 -3.44 5.48
N LYS A 133 -15.31 -2.70 4.40
CA LYS A 133 -14.31 -1.62 4.32
C LYS A 133 -15.02 -0.26 4.39
N PHE A 134 -14.38 0.69 5.05
CA PHE A 134 -14.88 2.05 5.24
C PHE A 134 -13.95 3.05 4.56
N GLU A 135 -14.42 3.75 3.51
CA GLU A 135 -13.59 4.75 2.80
C GLU A 135 -13.40 6.03 3.64
N ASN A 136 -14.31 6.31 4.58
CA ASN A 136 -14.27 7.51 5.43
C ASN A 136 -13.40 7.39 6.69
N ALA A 137 -12.60 6.32 6.82
CA ALA A 137 -11.71 6.12 7.96
C ALA A 137 -10.60 7.21 8.00
N LYS A 138 -10.50 7.93 9.11
CA LYS A 138 -9.59 9.08 9.24
C LYS A 138 -8.13 8.62 9.26
N ARG A 139 -7.29 9.32 8.49
CA ARG A 139 -5.83 9.18 8.57
C ARG A 139 -5.36 9.59 9.96
N VAL A 140 -4.49 8.77 10.54
CA VAL A 140 -3.92 9.04 11.87
C VAL A 140 -2.98 10.24 11.78
N ALA A 141 -3.18 11.24 12.64
CA ALA A 141 -2.17 12.26 12.85
C ALA A 141 -0.96 11.59 13.51
N THR A 142 0.24 11.76 12.92
CA THR A 142 1.47 11.06 13.32
C THR A 142 1.66 11.06 14.84
N GLN A 143 1.62 9.87 15.46
CA GLN A 143 1.68 9.75 16.93
C GLN A 143 3.00 10.33 17.46
N ALA A 144 2.91 11.38 18.28
CA ALA A 144 4.06 12.06 18.86
C ALA A 144 4.60 11.34 20.10
N GLY A 145 5.11 10.12 19.92
CA GLY A 145 5.65 9.28 20.99
C GLY A 145 6.55 8.14 20.49
N PRO A 146 7.30 7.46 21.38
CA PRO A 146 8.03 6.25 21.05
C PRO A 146 7.03 5.10 20.84
N LEU A 147 6.65 4.87 19.59
CA LEU A 147 5.63 3.89 19.25
C LEU A 147 6.11 2.47 19.58
N CYS A 148 5.27 1.72 20.30
CA CYS A 148 5.45 0.31 20.60
C CYS A 148 4.46 -0.51 19.77
N TRP A 149 4.91 -1.66 19.25
CA TRP A 149 4.07 -2.65 18.59
C TRP A 149 3.87 -3.84 19.51
N PHE A 150 2.63 -4.00 19.97
CA PHE A 150 2.18 -5.05 20.87
C PHE A 150 1.56 -6.17 20.01
N GLN A 151 2.17 -7.36 20.01
CA GLN A 151 1.59 -8.56 19.37
C GLN A 151 1.00 -9.45 20.47
N PHE A 152 -0.22 -9.95 20.26
CA PHE A 152 -0.98 -10.76 21.21
C PHE A 152 -1.15 -12.21 20.71
N ASN A 153 -1.34 -13.14 21.64
CA ASN A 153 -1.40 -14.59 21.35
C ASN A 153 -2.62 -15.00 20.51
N ASN A 154 -3.66 -14.15 20.39
CA ASN A 154 -4.77 -14.33 19.45
C ASN A 154 -4.49 -13.75 18.04
N GLY A 155 -3.28 -13.25 17.77
CA GLY A 155 -2.91 -12.60 16.51
C GLY A 155 -3.49 -11.20 16.33
N ASP A 156 -3.84 -10.51 17.42
CA ASP A 156 -4.07 -9.06 17.42
C ASP A 156 -2.73 -8.31 17.46
N GLU A 157 -2.70 -7.15 16.82
CA GLU A 157 -1.56 -6.25 16.74
C GLU A 157 -2.00 -4.83 17.13
N VAL A 158 -1.38 -4.21 18.13
CA VAL A 158 -1.71 -2.84 18.56
C VAL A 158 -0.48 -1.93 18.45
N PHE A 159 -0.70 -0.71 17.97
CA PHE A 159 0.31 0.35 17.88
C PHE A 159 -0.05 1.49 18.83
N GLY A 160 0.80 1.75 19.82
CA GLY A 160 0.54 2.75 20.86
C GLY A 160 1.75 3.01 21.76
N SER A 161 1.55 3.74 22.86
CA SER A 161 2.61 4.04 23.84
C SER A 161 2.50 3.16 25.07
N LEU A 162 3.60 2.53 25.49
CA LEU A 162 3.66 1.79 26.76
C LEU A 162 3.56 2.75 27.96
N LYS A 163 2.55 2.56 28.83
CA LYS A 163 2.44 3.29 30.10
C LYS A 163 3.08 2.55 31.26
N SER A 164 2.80 1.25 31.41
CA SER A 164 3.51 0.38 32.37
C SER A 164 3.26 -1.11 32.10
N LEU A 165 4.16 -1.96 32.61
CA LEU A 165 4.01 -3.42 32.61
C LEU A 165 4.41 -3.95 34.00
N ASP A 166 3.79 -5.04 34.46
CA ASP A 166 4.20 -5.77 35.67
C ASP A 166 3.99 -7.29 35.56
N GLY A 167 4.03 -8.00 36.68
CA GLY A 167 3.79 -9.45 36.76
C GLY A 167 2.42 -9.90 36.26
N GLY A 168 1.39 -9.04 36.39
CA GLY A 168 0.01 -9.37 36.04
C GLY A 168 -0.47 -8.73 34.73
N LYS A 169 -0.14 -7.45 34.51
CA LYS A 169 -0.79 -6.65 33.46
C LYS A 169 0.10 -5.65 32.73
N LEU A 170 -0.36 -5.32 31.53
CA LEU A 170 0.09 -4.23 30.67
C LEU A 170 -0.93 -3.09 30.73
N ASN A 171 -0.43 -1.85 30.74
CA ASN A 171 -1.22 -0.64 30.51
C ASN A 171 -0.57 0.12 29.34
N LEU A 172 -1.35 0.47 28.32
CA LEU A 172 -0.87 1.15 27.12
C LEU A 172 -1.89 2.21 26.63
N GLU A 173 -1.40 3.25 25.98
CA GLU A 173 -2.23 4.32 25.40
C GLU A 173 -2.30 4.16 23.88
N THR A 174 -3.52 4.20 23.33
CA THR A 174 -3.80 4.12 21.89
C THR A 174 -4.50 5.37 21.38
N TRP A 175 -4.22 5.73 20.12
CA TRP A 175 -4.91 6.85 19.47
C TRP A 175 -6.40 6.59 19.19
N PHE A 176 -6.83 5.32 19.18
CA PHE A 176 -8.14 4.88 18.69
C PHE A 176 -9.13 4.44 19.78
N GLY A 177 -8.62 3.98 20.93
CA GLY A 177 -9.39 3.51 22.09
C GLY A 177 -8.95 4.13 23.42
N GLY A 178 -7.98 5.05 23.42
CA GLY A 178 -7.43 5.63 24.65
C GLY A 178 -6.61 4.61 25.44
N ASP A 179 -6.75 4.64 26.76
CA ASP A 179 -6.01 3.76 27.68
C ASP A 179 -6.62 2.36 27.74
N LEU A 180 -5.82 1.36 27.37
CA LEU A 180 -6.18 -0.05 27.38
C LEU A 180 -5.33 -0.81 28.41
N GLU A 181 -6.00 -1.64 29.20
CA GLU A 181 -5.37 -2.61 30.11
C GLU A 181 -5.49 -4.02 29.51
N ALA A 182 -4.43 -4.81 29.59
CA ALA A 182 -4.43 -6.20 29.12
C ALA A 182 -3.67 -7.13 30.09
N PRO A 183 -4.11 -8.39 30.28
CA PRO A 183 -3.37 -9.35 31.09
C PRO A 183 -2.07 -9.73 30.38
N ARG A 184 -0.94 -9.75 31.09
CA ARG A 184 0.38 -10.03 30.50
C ARG A 184 0.43 -11.36 29.76
N LYS A 185 -0.32 -12.37 30.21
CA LYS A 185 -0.41 -13.70 29.57
C LYS A 185 -1.08 -13.69 28.18
N ALA A 186 -1.72 -12.59 27.77
CA ALA A 186 -2.23 -12.42 26.41
C ALA A 186 -1.14 -11.90 25.44
N LEU A 187 -0.03 -11.37 25.94
CA LEU A 187 1.06 -10.85 25.10
C LEU A 187 1.90 -11.98 24.51
N GLN A 188 2.29 -11.78 23.25
CA GLN A 188 3.30 -12.56 22.56
C GLN A 188 4.64 -11.81 22.57
N SER A 189 4.62 -10.51 22.23
CA SER A 189 5.80 -9.64 22.27
C SER A 189 5.46 -8.14 22.30
N ILE A 190 6.44 -7.33 22.70
CA ILE A 190 6.45 -5.87 22.52
C ILE A 190 7.73 -5.52 21.75
N THR A 191 7.57 -4.86 20.60
CA THR A 191 8.70 -4.25 19.88
C THR A 191 8.71 -2.75 20.14
N PHE A 192 9.86 -2.21 20.54
CA PHE A 192 10.08 -0.80 20.84
C PHE A 192 10.77 -0.15 19.65
N PHE A 193 10.02 0.62 18.85
CA PHE A 193 10.63 1.31 17.73
C PHE A 193 11.45 2.51 18.20
N SER A 194 12.55 2.80 17.50
CA SER A 194 13.34 4.00 17.79
C SER A 194 12.56 5.29 17.47
N LYS A 195 13.08 6.43 17.94
CA LYS A 195 12.50 7.75 17.65
C LYS A 195 12.52 8.01 16.13
N GLY A 196 11.34 8.03 15.51
CA GLY A 196 11.20 8.23 14.06
C GLY A 196 10.55 7.07 13.32
N PHE A 197 10.01 6.05 13.99
CA PHE A 197 9.05 5.16 13.32
C PHE A 197 7.73 5.90 13.10
N ALA A 198 7.41 6.17 11.84
CA ALA A 198 6.11 6.66 11.40
C ALA A 198 5.54 5.73 10.32
N ILE A 199 4.24 5.45 10.40
CA ILE A 199 3.51 4.85 9.28
C ILE A 199 3.19 5.99 8.30
N LEU A 200 3.91 5.98 7.17
CA LEU A 200 3.83 7.01 6.13
C LEU A 200 2.60 6.82 5.23
N TYR A 201 2.13 5.58 5.08
CA TYR A 201 0.99 5.26 4.23
C TYR A 201 0.36 3.91 4.56
N GLU A 202 -0.96 3.83 4.41
CA GLU A 202 -1.73 2.58 4.38
C GLU A 202 -2.88 2.69 3.36
N GLY A 203 -3.15 1.61 2.63
CA GLY A 203 -4.32 1.50 1.74
C GLY A 203 -4.15 0.44 0.65
N PRO A 204 -4.52 0.72 -0.61
CA PRO A 204 -5.10 1.97 -1.10
C PRO A 204 -6.52 2.24 -0.61
N THR A 205 -6.87 3.53 -0.58
CA THR A 205 -8.15 4.14 -0.15
C THR A 205 -8.45 5.29 -1.12
N GLY A 206 -8.57 4.93 -2.40
CA GLY A 206 -8.64 5.86 -3.52
C GLY A 206 -7.29 6.28 -4.13
N ILE A 207 -7.37 7.17 -5.10
CA ILE A 207 -6.26 7.67 -5.94
C ILE A 207 -5.50 8.87 -5.34
N ASP A 208 -5.88 9.33 -4.15
CA ASP A 208 -5.40 10.58 -3.54
C ASP A 208 -3.88 10.62 -3.31
N GLY A 209 -3.17 11.36 -4.16
CA GLY A 209 -1.70 11.48 -4.15
C GLY A 209 -0.96 10.36 -4.90
N TRP A 210 -1.69 9.43 -5.53
CA TRP A 210 -1.14 8.53 -6.54
C TRP A 210 -1.10 9.20 -7.91
N LYS A 211 -0.08 8.85 -8.70
CA LYS A 211 0.06 9.20 -10.10
C LYS A 211 -0.13 7.94 -10.92
N LEU A 212 -1.13 7.98 -11.80
CA LEU A 212 -1.50 6.89 -12.69
C LEU A 212 -1.33 7.36 -14.12
N GLU A 213 -0.77 6.53 -14.97
CA GLU A 213 -0.65 6.80 -16.40
C GLU A 213 -2.05 6.91 -17.06
N LYS A 214 -2.28 7.98 -17.83
CA LYS A 214 -3.61 8.33 -18.34
C LYS A 214 -3.96 7.54 -19.60
N GLY A 215 -4.67 6.42 -19.44
CA GLY A 215 -5.30 5.70 -20.55
C GLY A 215 -6.25 4.59 -20.06
N PRO A 216 -7.18 4.11 -20.91
CA PRO A 216 -8.15 3.09 -20.52
C PRO A 216 -7.53 1.73 -20.14
N LYS A 217 -6.29 1.49 -20.61
CA LYS A 217 -5.51 0.27 -20.36
C LYS A 217 -4.58 0.33 -19.13
N GLY A 218 -4.38 1.52 -18.54
CA GLY A 218 -3.44 1.72 -17.43
C GLY A 218 -3.94 1.16 -16.08
N TRP A 219 -3.23 1.50 -15.00
CA TRP A 219 -3.66 1.16 -13.63
C TRP A 219 -5.01 1.81 -13.29
N GLN A 220 -5.87 1.08 -12.59
CA GLN A 220 -7.17 1.53 -12.09
C GLN A 220 -7.25 1.29 -10.59
N TYR A 221 -7.89 2.21 -9.84
CA TYR A 221 -8.32 1.92 -8.46
C TYR A 221 -9.66 1.20 -8.49
N ARG A 222 -9.79 0.10 -7.73
CA ARG A 222 -11.06 -0.55 -7.40
C ARG A 222 -10.97 -1.13 -5.99
N ASP A 223 -11.95 -0.82 -5.15
CA ASP A 223 -12.31 -1.65 -3.98
C ASP A 223 -11.19 -1.90 -2.95
N GLY A 224 -10.40 -0.86 -2.66
CA GLY A 224 -9.22 -0.94 -1.80
C GLY A 224 -8.02 -1.66 -2.44
N SER A 225 -7.95 -1.67 -3.78
CA SER A 225 -6.88 -2.26 -4.58
C SER A 225 -6.51 -1.37 -5.78
N PHE A 226 -5.29 -1.48 -6.27
CA PHE A 226 -4.91 -1.07 -7.63
C PHE A 226 -4.83 -2.29 -8.54
N VAL A 227 -5.36 -2.17 -9.75
CA VAL A 227 -5.38 -3.25 -10.76
C VAL A 227 -4.76 -2.75 -12.05
N ALA A 228 -3.83 -3.51 -12.63
CA ALA A 228 -3.30 -3.32 -13.98
C ALA A 228 -3.72 -4.49 -14.87
N ASN A 229 -4.29 -4.17 -16.04
CA ASN A 229 -4.62 -5.13 -17.09
C ASN A 229 -3.72 -4.99 -18.33
N SER A 230 -2.84 -3.98 -18.35
CA SER A 230 -1.86 -3.78 -19.43
C SER A 230 -0.59 -3.11 -18.89
N VAL A 231 0.29 -2.70 -19.80
CA VAL A 231 1.48 -1.88 -19.50
C VAL A 231 1.03 -0.57 -18.86
N GLY A 232 1.77 -0.11 -17.85
CA GLY A 232 1.58 1.23 -17.31
C GLY A 232 2.15 1.46 -15.92
N ILE A 233 2.19 2.73 -15.53
CA ILE A 233 2.84 3.22 -14.31
C ILE A 233 1.84 3.69 -13.23
N LEU A 234 2.13 3.30 -11.98
CA LEU A 234 1.46 3.71 -10.74
C LEU A 234 2.54 4.15 -9.74
N GLY A 235 2.65 5.44 -9.47
CA GLY A 235 3.67 5.99 -8.57
C GLY A 235 3.13 6.90 -7.47
N ARG A 236 3.89 7.03 -6.39
CA ARG A 236 3.56 7.90 -5.26
C ARG A 236 4.82 8.42 -4.60
N ASP A 237 4.90 9.73 -4.36
CA ASP A 237 5.88 10.28 -3.43
C ASP A 237 5.41 10.03 -2.00
N LEU A 238 6.21 9.27 -1.24
CA LEU A 238 5.92 8.90 0.14
C LEU A 238 6.78 9.65 1.16
N LYS A 239 7.59 10.62 0.70
CA LYS A 239 8.54 11.36 1.54
C LYS A 239 9.50 10.45 2.30
N LEU A 240 9.88 9.31 1.73
CA LEU A 240 10.88 8.40 2.30
C LEU A 240 12.21 9.15 2.53
N THR A 241 12.62 9.33 3.79
CA THR A 241 13.84 10.07 4.15
C THR A 241 15.01 9.13 4.50
N GLY A 242 14.83 8.31 5.53
CA GLY A 242 15.81 7.36 6.06
C GLY A 242 15.66 5.95 5.49
N SER A 243 15.70 4.97 6.38
CA SER A 243 15.41 3.56 6.14
C SER A 243 13.89 3.32 6.14
N SER A 244 13.39 2.28 5.46
CA SER A 244 11.94 2.01 5.37
C SER A 244 11.56 0.53 5.25
N SER A 245 10.33 0.19 5.61
CA SER A 245 9.66 -1.05 5.22
C SER A 245 8.45 -0.74 4.34
N VAL A 246 8.36 -1.45 3.20
CA VAL A 246 7.22 -1.42 2.28
C VAL A 246 6.61 -2.82 2.23
N GLU A 247 5.35 -2.93 2.62
CA GLU A 247 4.56 -4.17 2.58
C GLU A 247 3.38 -4.03 1.62
N PHE A 248 3.01 -5.09 0.90
CA PHE A 248 1.77 -5.16 0.13
C PHE A 248 1.36 -6.61 -0.18
N ASP A 249 0.06 -6.82 -0.42
CA ASP A 249 -0.44 -8.03 -1.06
C ASP A 249 -0.31 -7.87 -2.57
N LEU A 250 0.30 -8.86 -3.23
CA LEU A 250 0.35 -8.98 -4.69
C LEU A 250 -0.55 -10.17 -5.11
N SER A 251 -1.34 -10.02 -6.17
CA SER A 251 -2.12 -11.11 -6.77
C SER A 251 -2.14 -11.04 -8.29
N TRP A 252 -2.29 -12.18 -8.97
CA TRP A 252 -2.17 -12.31 -10.43
C TRP A 252 -3.07 -13.44 -10.97
N SER A 253 -3.68 -13.25 -12.15
CA SER A 253 -4.43 -14.33 -12.84
C SER A 253 -3.59 -15.18 -13.81
N GLY A 254 -2.27 -14.99 -13.85
CA GLY A 254 -1.39 -15.84 -14.67
C GLY A 254 0.03 -15.29 -14.76
N HIS A 255 0.67 -15.39 -15.93
CA HIS A 255 2.01 -14.88 -16.12
C HIS A 255 2.06 -13.35 -16.04
N PHE A 256 2.91 -12.78 -15.20
CA PHE A 256 3.03 -11.33 -15.02
C PHE A 256 4.48 -10.86 -15.08
N SER A 257 4.68 -9.58 -15.36
CA SER A 257 5.96 -8.89 -15.16
C SER A 257 5.72 -7.52 -14.55
N LEU A 258 6.27 -7.34 -13.34
CA LEU A 258 6.11 -6.16 -12.51
C LEU A 258 7.49 -5.63 -12.11
N SER A 259 7.80 -4.39 -12.46
CA SER A 259 8.91 -3.66 -11.84
C SER A 259 8.38 -2.89 -10.64
N PHE A 260 8.88 -3.18 -9.44
CA PHE A 260 8.70 -2.33 -8.26
C PHE A 260 9.97 -1.50 -8.04
N ILE A 261 9.83 -0.19 -7.84
CA ILE A 261 10.94 0.75 -7.72
C ILE A 261 10.82 1.51 -6.41
N LEU A 262 11.90 1.50 -5.64
CA LEU A 262 12.02 2.04 -4.29
C LEU A 262 12.99 3.23 -4.28
N TYR A 263 12.64 4.30 -3.56
CA TYR A 263 13.34 5.60 -3.54
C TYR A 263 13.42 6.24 -4.95
N ALA A 264 12.31 6.20 -5.68
CA ALA A 264 12.18 6.83 -6.99
C ALA A 264 12.17 8.37 -6.89
N GLU A 265 12.93 9.04 -7.76
CA GLU A 265 12.90 10.50 -7.94
C GLU A 265 11.77 10.89 -8.92
N SER A 266 11.65 10.18 -10.04
CA SER A 266 10.53 10.28 -10.98
C SER A 266 9.43 9.28 -10.61
N ILE A 267 8.21 9.75 -10.30
CA ILE A 267 7.06 8.88 -9.97
C ILE A 267 6.05 8.70 -11.10
N GLU A 268 6.15 9.48 -12.18
CA GLU A 268 5.19 9.45 -13.31
C GLU A 268 5.75 8.74 -14.55
N ARG A 269 7.03 8.35 -14.52
CA ARG A 269 7.75 7.65 -15.58
C ARG A 269 8.90 6.86 -14.97
N PHE A 270 9.40 5.85 -15.68
CA PHE A 270 10.73 5.31 -15.40
C PHE A 270 11.82 6.28 -15.87
N ASP A 271 12.94 6.37 -15.16
CA ASP A 271 13.99 7.36 -15.46
C ASP A 271 15.41 6.88 -15.12
N TYR A 272 16.11 6.36 -16.13
CA TYR A 272 17.51 5.90 -16.02
C TYR A 272 18.52 7.01 -15.68
N SER A 273 18.14 8.30 -15.70
CA SER A 273 19.01 9.40 -15.27
C SER A 273 19.02 9.61 -13.75
N THR A 274 18.08 8.99 -13.02
CA THR A 274 17.91 9.07 -11.57
C THR A 274 18.47 7.84 -10.86
N SER A 275 18.67 7.91 -9.53
CA SER A 275 19.18 6.77 -8.76
C SER A 275 18.09 6.12 -7.91
N CYS A 276 17.82 4.83 -8.14
CA CYS A 276 16.78 4.06 -7.46
C CYS A 276 17.14 2.57 -7.32
N TYR A 277 16.37 1.84 -6.50
CA TYR A 277 16.44 0.38 -6.41
C TYR A 277 15.22 -0.24 -7.08
N MET A 278 15.44 -1.06 -8.11
CA MET A 278 14.40 -1.66 -8.93
C MET A 278 14.41 -3.18 -8.76
N PHE A 279 13.29 -3.71 -8.30
CA PHE A 279 12.99 -5.12 -8.22
C PHE A 279 12.19 -5.51 -9.46
N HIS A 280 12.61 -6.55 -10.19
CA HIS A 280 11.77 -7.15 -11.22
C HIS A 280 11.19 -8.45 -10.68
N LEU A 281 9.87 -8.57 -10.73
CA LEU A 281 9.09 -9.72 -10.23
C LEU A 281 8.32 -10.36 -11.39
N ALA A 282 8.31 -11.68 -11.41
CA ALA A 282 7.50 -12.52 -12.30
C ALA A 282 7.22 -13.86 -11.61
N PRO A 283 6.28 -14.70 -12.07
CA PRO A 283 5.99 -15.96 -11.41
C PRO A 283 7.22 -16.85 -11.26
N GLY A 284 7.50 -17.23 -10.02
CA GLY A 284 8.60 -18.10 -9.64
C GLY A 284 9.90 -17.38 -9.29
N TYR A 285 10.05 -16.07 -9.50
CA TYR A 285 11.31 -15.37 -9.19
C TYR A 285 11.23 -13.86 -8.97
N MET A 286 12.31 -13.33 -8.39
CA MET A 286 12.58 -11.90 -8.28
C MET A 286 14.08 -11.62 -8.49
N ASN A 287 14.43 -10.48 -9.07
CA ASN A 287 15.78 -9.93 -9.02
C ASN A 287 15.80 -8.50 -8.43
N LEU A 288 16.98 -7.99 -8.10
CA LEU A 288 17.17 -6.63 -7.58
C LEU A 288 18.32 -5.94 -8.31
N GLN A 289 18.02 -4.82 -8.93
CA GLN A 289 18.96 -3.94 -9.64
C GLN A 289 19.09 -2.60 -8.93
N ARG A 290 20.33 -2.10 -8.87
CA ARG A 290 20.63 -0.69 -8.62
C ARG A 290 20.64 0.04 -9.94
N VAL A 291 19.86 1.11 -10.04
CA VAL A 291 19.95 2.11 -11.10
C VAL A 291 20.67 3.31 -10.51
N GLN A 292 21.68 3.83 -11.20
CA GLN A 292 22.50 4.92 -10.69
C GLN A 292 22.88 5.88 -11.80
N SER A 293 22.56 7.16 -11.58
CA SER A 293 22.96 8.27 -12.45
C SER A 293 24.47 8.24 -12.72
N GLY A 294 24.86 8.24 -13.99
CA GLY A 294 26.26 8.19 -14.44
C GLY A 294 26.98 6.83 -14.32
N ALA A 295 26.38 5.82 -13.66
CA ALA A 295 26.96 4.48 -13.52
C ALA A 295 26.11 3.35 -14.14
N GLY A 296 24.88 3.64 -14.58
CA GLY A 296 24.02 2.70 -15.30
C GLY A 296 23.23 1.78 -14.38
N VAL A 297 23.04 0.52 -14.80
CA VAL A 297 22.26 -0.49 -14.09
C VAL A 297 23.15 -1.67 -13.71
N MET A 298 23.10 -2.11 -12.46
CA MET A 298 23.85 -3.26 -11.96
C MET A 298 22.98 -4.14 -11.06
N SER A 299 23.00 -5.46 -11.25
CA SER A 299 22.35 -6.39 -10.32
C SER A 299 23.08 -6.41 -8.98
N LEU A 300 22.37 -6.33 -7.85
CA LEU A 300 22.99 -6.44 -6.52
C LEU A 300 23.28 -7.88 -6.10
N GLY A 301 22.83 -8.88 -6.86
CA GLY A 301 23.09 -10.28 -6.62
C GLY A 301 22.49 -11.20 -7.69
N PRO A 302 22.43 -12.52 -7.43
CA PRO A 302 21.73 -13.47 -8.29
C PRO A 302 20.20 -13.28 -8.22
N GLN A 303 19.51 -13.89 -9.18
CA GLN A 303 18.04 -14.02 -9.15
C GLN A 303 17.60 -14.94 -8.01
N VAL A 304 16.66 -14.46 -7.20
CA VAL A 304 16.02 -15.21 -6.11
C VAL A 304 14.89 -16.03 -6.70
N GLN A 305 14.87 -17.33 -6.43
CA GLN A 305 13.76 -18.21 -6.80
C GLN A 305 12.70 -18.17 -5.70
N ILE A 306 11.44 -18.07 -6.08
CA ILE A 306 10.26 -18.02 -5.18
C ILE A 306 9.23 -19.03 -5.72
N PRO A 307 9.47 -20.36 -5.61
CA PRO A 307 8.67 -21.36 -6.35
C PRO A 307 7.19 -21.41 -5.97
N ASP A 308 6.80 -20.88 -4.81
CA ASP A 308 5.40 -20.83 -4.38
C ASP A 308 4.56 -19.83 -5.18
N MET A 309 5.19 -18.84 -5.85
CA MET A 309 4.51 -18.02 -6.87
C MET A 309 4.00 -18.83 -8.08
N LEU A 310 4.46 -20.07 -8.26
CA LEU A 310 3.98 -20.99 -9.31
C LEU A 310 2.82 -21.89 -8.81
N LYS A 311 2.49 -21.84 -7.51
CA LYS A 311 1.46 -22.65 -6.86
C LYS A 311 0.30 -21.82 -6.30
N LYS A 312 0.51 -20.51 -6.15
CA LYS A 312 -0.45 -19.52 -5.65
C LYS A 312 -0.75 -18.49 -6.74
N ASN A 313 -1.88 -17.82 -6.60
CA ASN A 313 -2.26 -16.60 -7.34
C ASN A 313 -2.11 -15.32 -6.49
N LYS A 314 -1.67 -15.44 -5.23
CA LYS A 314 -1.51 -14.36 -4.26
C LYS A 314 -0.34 -14.60 -3.30
N MET A 315 0.35 -13.53 -2.88
CA MET A 315 1.43 -13.58 -1.88
C MET A 315 1.58 -12.22 -1.17
N ARG A 316 1.98 -12.22 0.12
CA ARG A 316 2.40 -11.02 0.84
C ARG A 316 3.88 -10.75 0.56
N LEU A 317 4.21 -9.55 0.10
CA LEU A 317 5.58 -9.07 -0.03
C LEU A 317 5.89 -8.05 1.07
N GLU A 318 7.07 -8.17 1.68
CA GLU A 318 7.64 -7.15 2.56
C GLU A 318 9.08 -6.86 2.12
N ILE A 319 9.41 -5.58 1.95
CA ILE A 319 10.67 -5.07 1.44
C ILE A 319 11.24 -4.07 2.43
N ARG A 320 12.26 -4.49 3.18
CA ARG A 320 12.96 -3.68 4.19
C ARG A 320 14.26 -3.11 3.60
N SER A 321 14.48 -1.81 3.78
CA SER A 321 15.66 -1.10 3.29
C SER A 321 16.35 -0.37 4.44
N ASN A 322 17.57 -0.79 4.78
CA ASN A 322 18.44 -0.06 5.70
C ASN A 322 19.40 0.80 4.88
N LYS A 323 19.23 2.13 4.98
CA LYS A 323 19.97 3.16 4.24
C LYS A 323 21.38 3.40 4.79
N GLU A 324 21.60 3.13 6.08
CA GLU A 324 22.90 3.24 6.75
C GLU A 324 23.76 1.99 6.52
N GLU A 325 23.25 0.79 6.86
CA GLU A 325 23.92 -0.47 6.52
C GLU A 325 23.95 -0.72 4.99
N ALA A 326 23.25 0.08 4.18
CA ALA A 326 23.08 -0.08 2.73
C ALA A 326 22.63 -1.50 2.32
N THR A 327 21.69 -2.09 3.09
CA THR A 327 21.16 -3.43 2.82
C THR A 327 19.67 -3.40 2.51
N ILE A 328 19.24 -4.30 1.62
CA ILE A 328 17.84 -4.55 1.31
C ILE A 328 17.53 -6.00 1.65
N THR A 329 16.45 -6.24 2.40
CA THR A 329 15.93 -7.57 2.72
C THR A 329 14.53 -7.71 2.16
N VAL A 330 14.20 -8.85 1.58
CA VAL A 330 12.83 -9.17 1.14
C VAL A 330 12.32 -10.40 1.84
N LEU A 331 11.04 -10.34 2.24
CA LEU A 331 10.29 -11.43 2.83
C LEU A 331 9.05 -11.73 1.97
N THR A 332 8.67 -13.00 1.94
CA THR A 332 7.44 -13.50 1.30
C THR A 332 6.63 -14.26 2.32
N ASP A 333 5.35 -13.91 2.50
CA ASP A 333 4.46 -14.50 3.52
C ASP A 333 5.10 -14.52 4.93
N GLY A 334 5.92 -13.51 5.24
CA GLY A 334 6.64 -13.35 6.52
C GLY A 334 8.01 -14.06 6.60
N VAL A 335 8.40 -14.86 5.61
CA VAL A 335 9.69 -15.60 5.58
C VAL A 335 10.72 -14.84 4.76
N VAL A 336 11.93 -14.63 5.29
CA VAL A 336 13.05 -13.98 4.56
C VAL A 336 13.50 -14.86 3.39
N VAL A 337 13.41 -14.33 2.16
CA VAL A 337 13.88 -15.03 0.94
C VAL A 337 15.25 -14.55 0.45
N SER A 338 15.65 -13.32 0.78
CA SER A 338 16.95 -12.77 0.38
C SER A 338 17.33 -11.52 1.18
N ARG A 339 18.63 -11.29 1.35
CA ARG A 339 19.22 -10.03 1.80
C ARG A 339 20.42 -9.68 0.92
N TRP A 340 20.43 -8.46 0.38
CA TRP A 340 21.53 -7.90 -0.40
C TRP A 340 22.22 -6.77 0.37
N LYS A 341 23.51 -6.55 0.09
CA LYS A 341 24.31 -5.41 0.56
C LYS A 341 24.84 -4.67 -0.67
N ASP A 342 24.55 -3.38 -0.76
CA ASP A 342 25.14 -2.53 -1.79
C ASP A 342 26.56 -2.14 -1.38
N GLN A 343 27.56 -2.64 -2.11
CA GLN A 343 28.97 -2.40 -1.81
C GLN A 343 29.43 -0.99 -2.22
N ALA A 344 28.62 -0.23 -2.97
CA ALA A 344 28.87 1.19 -3.25
C ALA A 344 28.19 2.14 -2.24
N GLY A 345 27.54 1.60 -1.20
CA GLY A 345 26.66 2.38 -0.32
C GLY A 345 25.27 2.59 -0.92
N PHE A 346 24.37 3.26 -0.19
CA PHE A 346 22.99 3.43 -0.61
C PHE A 346 22.86 4.53 -1.67
N ALA A 347 22.76 4.14 -2.95
CA ALA A 347 22.87 5.04 -4.08
C ALA A 347 21.61 5.88 -4.38
N ALA A 348 20.44 5.42 -3.92
CA ALA A 348 19.15 6.02 -4.26
C ALA A 348 18.84 7.29 -3.48
N LYS A 349 18.28 8.30 -4.18
CA LYS A 349 18.09 9.66 -3.65
C LYS A 349 16.63 10.13 -3.57
N GLY A 350 15.73 9.49 -4.31
CA GLY A 350 14.32 9.86 -4.34
C GLY A 350 13.55 9.45 -3.08
N SER A 351 12.31 9.90 -2.99
CA SER A 351 11.43 9.71 -1.84
C SER A 351 10.13 8.95 -2.15
N GLY A 352 9.95 8.55 -3.42
CA GLY A 352 8.75 7.85 -3.87
C GLY A 352 8.91 6.34 -4.06
N ILE A 353 7.79 5.71 -4.37
CA ILE A 353 7.71 4.34 -4.86
C ILE A 353 6.95 4.29 -6.19
N VAL A 354 7.28 3.33 -7.05
CA VAL A 354 6.60 3.13 -8.35
C VAL A 354 6.39 1.65 -8.60
N PHE A 355 5.21 1.30 -9.12
CA PHE A 355 4.87 0.02 -9.71
C PHE A 355 4.68 0.21 -11.22
N SER A 356 5.39 -0.58 -12.02
CA SER A 356 5.30 -0.57 -13.48
C SER A 356 4.93 -1.96 -13.98
N SER A 357 3.74 -2.10 -14.54
CA SER A 357 3.36 -3.30 -15.30
C SER A 357 4.07 -3.27 -16.66
N GLN A 358 4.67 -4.39 -17.06
CA GLN A 358 5.51 -4.47 -18.27
C GLN A 358 4.89 -5.31 -19.41
N MET A 359 3.64 -5.77 -19.28
CA MET A 359 2.97 -6.60 -20.29
C MET A 359 1.45 -6.39 -20.37
N GLU A 360 0.85 -6.85 -21.47
CA GLU A 360 -0.60 -6.80 -21.72
C GLU A 360 -1.29 -8.09 -21.24
N GLY A 361 -2.17 -7.96 -20.24
CA GLY A 361 -2.76 -9.07 -19.48
C GLY A 361 -1.72 -9.98 -18.80
N PRO A 362 -2.19 -11.07 -18.18
CA PRO A 362 -3.32 -11.14 -17.23
C PRO A 362 -3.23 -10.07 -16.11
N ALA A 363 -4.29 -9.95 -15.32
CA ALA A 363 -4.42 -8.86 -14.34
C ALA A 363 -3.43 -8.98 -13.18
N ILE A 364 -2.81 -7.87 -12.79
CA ILE A 364 -2.02 -7.71 -11.56
C ILE A 364 -2.82 -6.86 -10.58
N LYS A 365 -3.00 -7.35 -9.35
CA LYS A 365 -3.69 -6.64 -8.24
C LYS A 365 -2.71 -6.36 -7.10
N ILE A 366 -2.68 -5.12 -6.64
CA ILE A 366 -1.92 -4.66 -5.46
C ILE A 366 -2.91 -4.14 -4.43
N SER A 367 -2.87 -4.67 -3.21
CA SER A 367 -3.76 -4.24 -2.11
C SER A 367 -3.07 -4.35 -0.74
N ASN A 368 -3.77 -3.94 0.32
CA ASN A 368 -3.30 -4.08 1.72
C ASN A 368 -1.89 -3.48 1.95
N MET A 369 -1.57 -2.41 1.23
CA MET A 369 -0.25 -1.79 1.23
C MET A 369 -0.04 -0.98 2.51
N LYS A 370 1.12 -1.16 3.14
CA LYS A 370 1.59 -0.42 4.32
C LYS A 370 3.02 0.03 4.05
N VAL A 371 3.32 1.30 4.34
CA VAL A 371 4.69 1.84 4.26
C VAL A 371 5.01 2.60 5.53
N SER A 372 6.17 2.32 6.08
CA SER A 372 6.66 2.90 7.33
C SER A 372 8.14 3.25 7.26
N GLU A 373 8.53 4.32 7.95
CA GLU A 373 9.93 4.53 8.31
C GLU A 373 10.39 3.35 9.19
N TRP A 374 11.59 2.84 8.95
CA TRP A 374 12.18 1.74 9.69
C TRP A 374 13.49 2.24 10.30
N ASP A 375 13.83 1.77 11.49
CA ASP A 375 15.09 2.13 12.17
C ASP A 375 16.30 1.35 11.65
N GLY A 376 16.09 0.40 10.73
CA GLY A 376 17.15 -0.44 10.19
C GLY A 376 17.59 -1.57 11.12
N ALA A 377 16.96 -1.72 12.31
CA ALA A 377 17.24 -2.79 13.24
C ALA A 377 16.75 -4.13 12.67
N PHE A 378 17.66 -4.89 12.05
CA PHE A 378 17.36 -6.21 11.51
C PHE A 378 17.37 -7.26 12.63
N GLU A 379 16.30 -7.26 13.42
CA GLU A 379 15.90 -8.43 14.19
C GLU A 379 14.92 -9.25 13.33
N PRO A 380 15.26 -10.50 12.97
CA PRO A 380 14.27 -11.39 12.35
C PRO A 380 13.19 -11.71 13.39
N ARG A 381 11.92 -11.77 12.97
CA ARG A 381 10.88 -12.48 13.73
C ARG A 381 11.46 -13.84 14.11
N SER A 382 11.42 -14.19 15.40
CA SER A 382 12.19 -15.29 15.99
C SER A 382 12.26 -16.50 15.06
N MET A 383 13.47 -16.86 14.60
CA MET A 383 13.65 -17.90 13.57
C MET A 383 13.29 -19.31 14.06
N THR A 384 12.85 -19.46 15.30
CA THR A 384 12.26 -20.67 15.86
C THR A 384 10.77 -20.45 16.10
N ASN A 385 9.93 -21.20 15.38
CA ASN A 385 8.50 -21.37 15.69
C ASN A 385 8.24 -22.16 17.00
N ALA A 386 9.28 -22.36 17.82
CA ALA A 386 9.16 -22.99 19.13
C ALA A 386 8.74 -21.91 20.14
N PRO A 387 7.70 -22.15 20.98
CA PRO A 387 7.29 -21.19 21.99
C PRO A 387 8.42 -20.91 22.98
N ALA A 388 8.56 -19.64 23.38
CA ALA A 388 9.51 -19.25 24.40
C ALA A 388 9.07 -19.81 25.76
N LYS A 389 10.02 -20.38 26.52
CA LYS A 389 9.79 -21.00 27.86
C LYS A 389 10.08 -20.05 29.02
N ASP A 390 10.71 -18.93 28.72
CA ASP A 390 11.13 -17.86 29.61
C ASP A 390 10.90 -16.55 28.84
N ASP A 391 10.83 -15.42 29.54
CA ASP A 391 10.83 -14.12 28.87
C ASP A 391 12.22 -13.87 28.23
N LEU A 392 12.22 -13.26 27.05
CA LEU A 392 13.41 -12.88 26.29
C LEU A 392 13.43 -11.37 26.11
N VAL A 393 14.56 -10.73 26.41
CA VAL A 393 14.76 -9.29 26.17
C VAL A 393 15.92 -9.12 25.20
N PHE A 394 15.64 -8.52 24.05
CA PHE A 394 16.63 -8.14 23.05
C PHE A 394 17.06 -6.70 23.29
N LEU A 395 18.37 -6.45 23.13
CA LEU A 395 18.99 -5.16 23.41
C LEU A 395 19.60 -4.55 22.15
N ALA A 396 19.64 -3.22 22.09
CA ALA A 396 20.14 -2.45 20.95
C ALA A 396 21.61 -2.76 20.55
N ASN A 397 22.40 -3.35 21.45
CA ASN A 397 23.74 -3.86 21.15
C ASN A 397 23.78 -5.31 20.63
N ARG A 398 22.62 -5.86 20.22
CA ARG A 398 22.39 -7.24 19.73
C ARG A 398 22.57 -8.36 20.77
N ASP A 399 22.68 -8.00 22.05
CA ASP A 399 22.62 -8.94 23.18
C ASP A 399 21.18 -9.45 23.39
N LYS A 400 21.05 -10.65 23.97
CA LYS A 400 19.78 -11.22 24.43
C LYS A 400 19.88 -11.67 25.88
N VAL A 401 18.96 -11.21 26.73
CA VAL A 401 18.80 -11.63 28.12
C VAL A 401 17.62 -12.62 28.21
N VAL A 402 17.73 -13.63 29.09
CA VAL A 402 16.71 -14.68 29.31
C VAL A 402 16.38 -14.72 30.79
N GLY A 403 15.10 -14.82 31.15
CA GLY A 403 14.67 -14.81 32.55
C GLY A 403 13.18 -14.46 32.70
N ASN A 404 12.83 -13.68 33.72
CA ASN A 404 11.45 -13.28 33.98
C ASN A 404 11.32 -11.77 34.24
N LEU A 405 10.48 -11.10 33.45
CA LEU A 405 10.21 -9.67 33.61
C LEU A 405 9.44 -9.42 34.90
N GLN A 406 9.89 -8.46 35.72
CA GLN A 406 9.20 -8.06 36.94
C GLN A 406 8.31 -6.84 36.71
N SER A 407 8.87 -5.77 36.10
CA SER A 407 8.07 -4.61 35.67
C SER A 407 8.76 -3.78 34.60
N ILE A 408 7.99 -2.91 33.94
CA ILE A 408 8.48 -1.74 33.21
C ILE A 408 7.78 -0.50 33.78
N ARG A 409 8.54 0.34 34.48
CA ARG A 409 8.10 1.60 35.12
C ARG A 409 9.28 2.58 35.15
N ASP A 410 9.01 3.88 35.28
CA ASP A 410 10.02 4.94 35.48
C ASP A 410 11.20 4.94 34.48
N GLY A 411 10.93 4.54 33.23
CA GLY A 411 11.94 4.47 32.16
C GLY A 411 12.88 3.27 32.22
N LYS A 412 12.62 2.28 33.08
CA LYS A 412 13.40 1.05 33.25
C LYS A 412 12.56 -0.20 33.08
N LEU A 413 13.21 -1.28 32.63
CA LEU A 413 12.75 -2.65 32.69
C LEU A 413 13.52 -3.36 33.81
N THR A 414 12.81 -3.87 34.82
CA THR A 414 13.38 -4.66 35.92
C THR A 414 13.17 -6.14 35.62
N PHE A 415 14.25 -6.91 35.56
CA PHE A 415 14.27 -8.26 35.00
C PHE A 415 15.03 -9.23 35.89
N ALA A 416 14.43 -10.37 36.24
CA ALA A 416 15.05 -11.39 37.07
C ALA A 416 15.81 -12.41 36.21
N VAL A 417 17.11 -12.57 36.48
CA VAL A 417 18.00 -13.53 35.82
C VAL A 417 18.64 -14.40 36.89
N SER A 418 18.24 -15.68 36.94
CA SER A 418 18.68 -16.68 37.92
C SER A 418 18.49 -16.27 39.39
N GLN A 419 19.51 -15.67 40.03
CA GLN A 419 19.49 -15.22 41.43
C GLN A 419 19.77 -13.70 41.55
N THR A 420 19.67 -12.97 40.45
CA THR A 420 20.03 -11.56 40.33
C THR A 420 18.93 -10.77 39.62
N THR A 421 18.74 -9.52 40.00
CA THR A 421 17.83 -8.58 39.34
C THR A 421 18.63 -7.55 38.55
N LEU A 422 18.23 -7.32 37.30
CA LEU A 422 18.83 -6.34 36.40
C LEU A 422 17.84 -5.20 36.14
N ASP A 423 18.29 -3.97 36.37
CA ASP A 423 17.59 -2.76 35.93
C ASP A 423 18.17 -2.32 34.57
N ILE A 424 17.39 -2.50 33.50
CA ILE A 424 17.78 -2.17 32.13
C ILE A 424 17.06 -0.87 31.73
N PRO A 425 17.78 0.22 31.40
CA PRO A 425 17.16 1.45 30.87
C PRO A 425 16.42 1.15 29.56
N MET A 426 15.19 1.63 29.40
CA MET A 426 14.34 1.30 28.25
C MET A 426 14.94 1.72 26.90
N GLN A 427 15.83 2.71 26.88
CA GLN A 427 16.57 3.13 25.68
C GLN A 427 17.55 2.07 25.15
N ARG A 428 17.78 0.99 25.91
CA ARG A 428 18.58 -0.17 25.48
C ARG A 428 17.73 -1.34 24.97
N VAL A 429 16.41 -1.35 25.19
CA VAL A 429 15.54 -2.48 24.86
C VAL A 429 14.94 -2.29 23.46
N THR A 430 15.07 -3.30 22.59
CA THR A 430 14.51 -3.29 21.23
C THR A 430 13.27 -4.17 21.12
N GLN A 431 13.30 -5.36 21.72
CA GLN A 431 12.15 -6.26 21.78
C GLN A 431 12.07 -7.02 23.11
N ILE A 432 10.86 -7.30 23.54
CA ILE A 432 10.54 -8.28 24.60
C ILE A 432 9.65 -9.36 23.96
N VAL A 433 10.01 -10.62 24.12
CA VAL A 433 9.15 -11.78 23.77
C VAL A 433 8.81 -12.50 25.07
N PHE A 434 7.53 -12.81 25.29
CA PHE A 434 7.07 -13.44 26.53
C PHE A 434 7.03 -14.97 26.43
N GLU A 435 7.00 -15.63 27.58
CA GLU A 435 6.63 -17.04 27.68
C GLU A 435 5.31 -17.31 26.93
N GLN A 436 5.31 -18.24 25.98
CA GLN A 436 4.15 -18.54 25.14
C GLN A 436 3.42 -19.80 25.64
N PRO A 437 2.18 -19.68 26.13
CA PRO A 437 1.36 -20.85 26.44
C PRO A 437 0.92 -21.58 25.16
N GLU A 438 0.68 -22.88 25.24
CA GLU A 438 0.04 -23.63 24.15
C GLU A 438 -1.33 -23.00 23.83
N THR A 439 -1.43 -22.42 22.64
CA THR A 439 -2.54 -21.56 22.27
C THR A 439 -3.64 -22.37 21.60
N ASN A 440 -4.79 -22.47 22.27
CA ASN A 440 -5.99 -23.05 21.67
C ASN A 440 -6.45 -22.22 20.47
N ALA A 441 -6.86 -22.89 19.39
CA ALA A 441 -7.38 -22.22 18.20
C ALA A 441 -8.61 -21.35 18.54
N PRO A 442 -8.76 -20.16 17.92
CA PRO A 442 -9.86 -19.24 18.23
C PRO A 442 -11.21 -19.88 17.89
N VAL A 443 -12.06 -20.01 18.91
CA VAL A 443 -13.43 -20.54 18.77
C VAL A 443 -14.27 -19.52 18.02
N GLN A 444 -14.88 -19.93 16.89
CA GLN A 444 -15.72 -19.03 16.10
C GLN A 444 -17.06 -18.75 16.81
N ILE A 445 -17.22 -17.55 17.35
CA ILE A 445 -18.49 -17.05 17.91
C ILE A 445 -19.11 -16.06 16.90
N PRO A 446 -20.43 -16.11 16.61
CA PRO A 446 -21.09 -15.04 15.87
C PRO A 446 -20.86 -13.69 16.55
N TRP A 447 -20.64 -12.64 15.76
CA TRP A 447 -20.24 -11.29 16.22
C TRP A 447 -18.82 -11.15 16.81
N GLU A 448 -18.02 -12.22 16.89
CA GLU A 448 -16.57 -12.04 17.02
C GLU A 448 -16.03 -11.48 15.69
N ILE A 449 -15.54 -10.24 15.73
CA ILE A 449 -15.01 -9.52 14.57
C ILE A 449 -13.57 -9.09 14.82
N ARG A 450 -12.80 -8.91 13.75
CA ARG A 450 -11.48 -8.30 13.78
C ARG A 450 -11.53 -6.93 13.11
N ALA A 451 -11.37 -5.86 13.89
CA ALA A 451 -11.25 -4.50 13.38
C ALA A 451 -9.80 -4.22 12.98
N HIS A 452 -9.60 -3.78 11.73
CA HIS A 452 -8.34 -3.22 11.25
C HIS A 452 -8.38 -1.71 11.45
N VAL A 453 -7.45 -1.19 12.24
CA VAL A 453 -7.41 0.22 12.64
C VAL A 453 -6.48 0.99 11.69
N ALA A 454 -6.75 2.27 11.46
CA ALA A 454 -5.78 3.15 10.82
C ALA A 454 -4.54 3.36 11.72
N GLY A 455 -3.39 3.63 11.11
CA GLY A 455 -2.11 3.60 11.82
C GLY A 455 -1.65 2.17 12.13
N GLY A 456 -2.12 1.20 11.34
CA GLY A 456 -1.85 -0.22 11.51
C GLY A 456 -2.61 -0.86 12.68
N GLY A 457 -2.53 -2.19 12.71
CA GLY A 457 -3.03 -3.00 13.81
C GLY A 457 -4.40 -3.65 13.57
N THR A 458 -4.67 -4.64 14.41
CA THR A 458 -5.86 -5.48 14.44
C THR A 458 -6.29 -5.68 15.88
N VAL A 459 -7.58 -5.50 16.16
CA VAL A 459 -8.19 -5.80 17.46
C VAL A 459 -9.41 -6.70 17.25
N SER A 460 -9.39 -7.88 17.86
CA SER A 460 -10.53 -8.80 17.87
C SER A 460 -11.39 -8.58 19.11
N PHE A 461 -12.71 -8.56 18.89
CA PHE A 461 -13.71 -8.44 19.95
C PHE A 461 -15.09 -8.95 19.51
N HIS A 462 -15.88 -9.35 20.50
CA HIS A 462 -17.31 -9.54 20.33
C HIS A 462 -17.99 -8.17 20.19
N LEU A 463 -18.57 -7.88 19.02
CA LEU A 463 -19.29 -6.64 18.78
C LEU A 463 -20.62 -6.63 19.53
N GLU A 464 -20.79 -5.64 20.41
CA GLU A 464 -22.07 -5.38 21.09
C GLU A 464 -22.91 -4.40 20.26
N LYS A 465 -22.33 -3.28 19.80
CA LYS A 465 -23.04 -2.23 19.04
C LYS A 465 -22.12 -1.30 18.26
N TRP A 466 -22.46 -1.00 17.01
CA TRP A 466 -21.85 0.05 16.19
C TRP A 466 -22.81 1.23 16.04
N GLY A 467 -22.43 2.38 16.59
CA GLY A 467 -23.13 3.66 16.40
C GLY A 467 -22.31 4.67 15.59
N ALA A 468 -22.83 5.89 15.45
CA ALA A 468 -22.13 6.98 14.75
C ALA A 468 -20.93 7.54 15.53
N GLU A 469 -20.97 7.47 16.87
CA GLU A 469 -19.95 8.05 17.77
C GLU A 469 -18.96 7.02 18.32
N GLN A 470 -19.42 5.79 18.55
CA GLN A 470 -18.66 4.72 19.21
C GLN A 470 -19.05 3.33 18.71
N VAL A 471 -18.07 2.43 18.71
CA VAL A 471 -18.22 0.98 18.52
C VAL A 471 -17.95 0.31 19.87
N LEU A 472 -18.98 -0.29 20.44
CA LEU A 472 -18.95 -1.00 21.71
C LEU A 472 -18.74 -2.50 21.49
N GLY A 473 -17.89 -3.10 22.30
CA GLY A 473 -17.66 -4.54 22.27
C GLY A 473 -16.73 -5.02 23.37
N LYS A 474 -16.52 -6.34 23.41
CA LYS A 474 -15.72 -7.01 24.43
C LYS A 474 -14.61 -7.84 23.82
N SER A 475 -13.36 -7.42 24.02
CA SER A 475 -12.17 -8.16 23.62
C SER A 475 -11.74 -9.15 24.71
N VAL A 476 -11.18 -10.28 24.28
CA VAL A 476 -10.46 -11.23 25.17
C VAL A 476 -9.20 -10.58 25.76
N ASN A 477 -8.55 -9.68 25.01
CA ASN A 477 -7.31 -9.02 25.43
C ASN A 477 -7.58 -7.83 26.35
N PHE A 478 -8.60 -7.01 26.06
CA PHE A 478 -8.79 -5.69 26.67
C PHE A 478 -10.06 -5.53 27.53
N GLY A 479 -10.90 -6.57 27.64
CA GLY A 479 -12.18 -6.46 28.31
C GLY A 479 -13.18 -5.62 27.50
N GLN A 480 -13.97 -4.79 28.18
CA GLN A 480 -14.96 -3.93 27.51
C GLN A 480 -14.29 -2.69 26.90
N MET A 481 -14.62 -2.37 25.65
CA MET A 481 -14.02 -1.27 24.90
C MET A 481 -15.08 -0.39 24.24
N ALA A 482 -14.74 0.89 24.05
CA ALA A 482 -15.41 1.81 23.15
C ALA A 482 -14.40 2.36 22.15
N LEU A 483 -14.52 2.00 20.87
CA LEU A 483 -13.62 2.42 19.79
C LEU A 483 -14.28 3.53 18.95
N ASN A 484 -13.49 4.46 18.43
CA ASN A 484 -14.01 5.46 17.50
C ASN A 484 -14.32 4.82 16.12
N PRO A 485 -15.55 4.88 15.57
CA PRO A 485 -15.88 4.28 14.28
C PRO A 485 -15.00 4.79 13.14
N GLN A 486 -14.59 6.06 13.22
CA GLN A 486 -13.74 6.72 12.23
C GLN A 486 -12.27 6.26 12.29
N SER A 487 -11.88 5.46 13.29
CA SER A 487 -10.55 4.86 13.37
C SER A 487 -10.43 3.52 12.64
N ILE A 488 -11.56 2.87 12.34
CA ILE A 488 -11.60 1.52 11.78
C ILE A 488 -11.68 1.60 10.26
N ARG A 489 -10.69 1.04 9.55
CA ARG A 489 -10.64 0.99 8.08
C ARG A 489 -11.40 -0.19 7.50
N GLN A 490 -11.41 -1.32 8.22
CA GLN A 490 -12.07 -2.55 7.81
C GLN A 490 -12.49 -3.34 9.06
N ILE A 491 -13.62 -4.03 8.99
CA ILE A 491 -13.96 -5.14 9.91
C ILE A 491 -14.01 -6.44 9.13
N GLN A 492 -13.31 -7.46 9.63
CA GLN A 492 -13.40 -8.83 9.14
C GLN A 492 -14.35 -9.63 10.03
N PHE A 493 -15.28 -10.33 9.40
CA PHE A 493 -16.15 -11.32 10.05
C PHE A 493 -15.64 -12.72 9.71
N ASN A 494 -16.02 -13.72 10.51
CA ASN A 494 -15.82 -15.14 10.18
C ASN A 494 -14.37 -15.51 9.81
N ALA A 495 -13.37 -14.87 10.42
CA ALA A 495 -11.96 -14.89 9.98
C ALA A 495 -11.29 -16.28 9.91
N THR A 496 -11.88 -17.29 10.57
CA THR A 496 -11.45 -18.70 10.54
C THR A 496 -12.05 -19.52 9.40
N ARG A 497 -13.01 -18.99 8.64
CA ARG A 497 -13.58 -19.67 7.46
C ARG A 497 -12.76 -19.35 6.23
N SER A 498 -12.38 -20.39 5.49
CA SER A 498 -11.97 -20.22 4.09
C SER A 498 -13.08 -19.49 3.34
N ARG A 499 -12.71 -18.45 2.57
CA ARG A 499 -13.57 -17.95 1.51
C ARG A 499 -13.75 -19.06 0.48
N THR A 500 -14.89 -19.10 -0.20
CA THR A 500 -14.89 -19.71 -1.53
C THR A 500 -14.08 -18.76 -2.39
N ASP A 501 -12.91 -19.18 -2.89
CA ASP A 501 -12.00 -18.29 -3.61
C ASP A 501 -12.47 -18.04 -5.06
N SER A 502 -13.61 -17.37 -5.19
CA SER A 502 -14.03 -16.57 -6.35
C SER A 502 -13.18 -15.28 -6.52
N ASP A 503 -11.94 -15.32 -6.04
CA ASP A 503 -10.82 -14.49 -6.53
C ASP A 503 -10.31 -15.01 -7.89
N ASP A 504 -10.92 -16.07 -8.44
CA ASP A 504 -10.97 -16.33 -9.88
C ASP A 504 -11.39 -15.06 -10.62
N LEU A 505 -10.47 -14.52 -11.43
CA LEU A 505 -10.62 -13.23 -12.09
C LEU A 505 -11.45 -13.35 -13.37
N GLU A 506 -12.76 -13.64 -13.21
CA GLU A 506 -13.78 -13.42 -14.23
C GLU A 506 -14.02 -11.92 -14.46
N LEU A 507 -12.99 -11.24 -14.97
CA LEU A 507 -13.05 -9.87 -15.46
C LEU A 507 -13.79 -9.84 -16.81
N GLY A 508 -15.10 -10.11 -16.77
CA GLY A 508 -16.05 -9.81 -17.82
C GLY A 508 -15.71 -10.34 -19.21
N ARG A 509 -16.02 -11.62 -19.45
CA ARG A 509 -16.67 -11.90 -20.74
C ARG A 509 -18.09 -11.36 -20.63
N GLU A 510 -18.51 -10.58 -21.63
CA GLU A 510 -19.93 -10.37 -21.85
C GLU A 510 -20.49 -11.71 -22.34
N GLU A 511 -21.13 -12.47 -21.45
CA GLU A 511 -22.11 -13.46 -21.88
C GLU A 511 -23.28 -12.70 -22.49
N ILE A 512 -23.20 -12.51 -23.81
CA ILE A 512 -24.34 -12.14 -24.62
C ILE A 512 -25.31 -13.30 -24.51
N TRP A 513 -26.36 -13.12 -23.71
CA TRP A 513 -27.50 -14.02 -23.69
C TRP A 513 -28.22 -13.87 -25.04
N GLU A 514 -27.87 -14.70 -26.01
CA GLU A 514 -28.68 -14.91 -27.20
C GLU A 514 -30.03 -15.45 -26.72
N LEU A 515 -31.05 -14.59 -26.79
CA LEU A 515 -32.43 -14.96 -26.54
C LEU A 515 -32.96 -15.59 -27.84
N ASP A 516 -33.03 -16.92 -27.86
CA ASP A 516 -33.79 -17.64 -28.90
C ASP A 516 -35.26 -17.14 -28.91
N GLU A 517 -35.79 -16.84 -30.10
CA GLU A 517 -37.17 -16.35 -30.34
C GLU A 517 -38.23 -17.48 -30.39
#